data_AF-A0A257X8N1-F1
#
_entry.id   AF-A0A257X8N1-F1
#
_cell.length_a   1.000
_cell.length_b   1.000
_cell.length_c   1.000
_cell.angle_alpha   90.00
_cell.angle_beta   90.00
_cell.angle_gamma   90.00
#
_symmetry.space_group_name_H-M   'P 1'
#
loop_
_entity.id
_entity.type
_entity.pdbx_description
1 polymer ?
#
loop_
_entity_poly.entity_id
_entity_poly.type
_entity_poly.pdbx_seq_one_letter_code
_entity_poly.pdbx_strand_id
1 'polypeptide(L)'
;MSVRHPVIAITGSSGAGTSTVTRTFQHIFRREGVNPVIVEGDAFHRYDREEMKVVMAREAAAGNEHFSHFGPDANLFEELEALFRQYGAEGTGRSRAYLHNDKEAAPFGQPPGTFTPWEDIPTGT
;
A
#
# COMPACT_ATOMS: atom_id res chain seq x y z
N MET A 1 4.13 13.88 -13.53
CA MET A 1 3.40 12.77 -14.19
C MET A 1 4.19 12.36 -15.41
N SER A 2 4.64 11.11 -15.47
CA SER A 2 5.36 10.58 -16.62
C SER A 2 4.39 10.23 -17.75
N VAL A 3 4.74 10.59 -18.98
CA VAL A 3 3.98 10.17 -20.17
C VAL A 3 4.21 8.70 -20.49
N ARG A 4 5.36 8.14 -20.07
CA ARG A 4 5.76 6.76 -20.39
C ARG A 4 5.21 5.74 -19.39
N HIS A 5 5.18 6.10 -18.11
CA HIS A 5 4.71 5.25 -17.01
C HIS A 5 3.66 6.01 -16.19
N PRO A 6 2.41 6.04 -16.66
CA PRO A 6 1.34 6.79 -15.98
C PRO A 6 0.98 6.12 -14.65
N VAL A 7 0.74 6.95 -13.62
CA VAL A 7 0.26 6.51 -12.30
C VAL A 7 -1.18 7.00 -12.11
N ILE A 8 -2.06 6.09 -11.71
CA ILE A 8 -3.43 6.41 -11.30
C ILE A 8 -3.53 6.21 -9.80
N ALA A 9 -3.73 7.30 -9.05
CA ALA A 9 -3.88 7.26 -7.60
C ALA A 9 -5.36 7.35 -7.22
N ILE A 10 -5.85 6.34 -6.51
CA ILE A 10 -7.22 6.31 -5.94
C ILE A 10 -7.07 6.47 -4.43
N THR A 11 -7.45 7.63 -3.90
CA THR A 11 -7.34 7.94 -2.47
C THR A 11 -8.72 7.95 -1.81
N GLY A 12 -8.83 7.35 -0.64
CA GLY A 12 -10.06 7.33 0.16
C GLY A 12 -9.87 6.45 1.39
N SER A 13 -10.82 6.50 2.32
CA SER A 13 -10.78 5.62 3.49
C SER A 13 -11.00 4.17 3.08
N SER A 14 -10.35 3.24 3.79
CA SER A 14 -10.63 1.81 3.64
C SER A 14 -12.12 1.55 3.88
N GLY A 15 -12.73 0.70 3.06
CA GLY A 15 -14.17 0.43 3.09
C GLY A 15 -15.06 1.45 2.37
N ALA A 16 -14.53 2.58 1.88
CA ALA A 16 -15.30 3.56 1.10
C ALA A 16 -15.49 3.16 -0.37
N GLY A 17 -15.44 1.87 -0.69
CA GLY A 17 -15.59 1.35 -2.05
C GLY A 17 -14.29 1.31 -2.87
N THR A 18 -13.12 1.48 -2.25
CA THR A 18 -11.82 1.38 -2.94
C THR A 18 -11.66 0.06 -3.68
N SER A 19 -12.03 -1.08 -3.06
CA SER A 19 -12.01 -2.39 -3.72
C SER A 19 -12.92 -2.46 -4.96
N THR A 20 -14.07 -1.80 -4.93
CA THR A 20 -14.98 -1.72 -6.08
C THR A 20 -14.36 -0.90 -7.20
N VAL A 21 -13.74 0.24 -6.88
CA VAL A 21 -13.05 1.08 -7.86
C VAL A 21 -11.87 0.33 -8.47
N THR A 22 -11.03 -0.32 -7.66
CA THR A 22 -9.92 -1.16 -8.13
C THR A 22 -10.41 -2.23 -9.10
N ARG A 23 -11.50 -2.93 -8.78
CA ARG A 23 -12.09 -3.95 -9.66
C ARG A 23 -12.59 -3.36 -10.98
N THR A 24 -13.20 -2.17 -10.95
CA THR A 24 -13.61 -1.47 -12.18
C THR A 24 -12.43 -1.14 -13.07
N PHE A 25 -11.33 -0.63 -12.52
CA PHE A 25 -10.11 -0.36 -13.29
C PHE A 25 -9.49 -1.63 -13.86
N GLN A 26 -9.42 -2.72 -13.09
CA GLN A 26 -8.97 -4.02 -13.59
C GLN A 26 -9.79 -4.49 -14.80
N HIS A 27 -11.11 -4.30 -14.79
CA HIS A 27 -11.97 -4.62 -15.93
C HIS A 27 -11.66 -3.74 -17.16
N ILE A 28 -11.42 -2.43 -16.95
CA ILE A 28 -11.03 -1.51 -18.03
C ILE A 28 -9.69 -1.95 -18.62
N PHE A 29 -8.66 -2.15 -17.80
CA PHE A 29 -7.33 -2.54 -18.27
C PHE A 29 -7.34 -3.86 -19.03
N ARG A 30 -8.09 -4.86 -18.54
CA ARG A 30 -8.30 -6.12 -19.27
C ARG A 30 -8.91 -5.90 -20.65
N ARG A 31 -9.90 -4.99 -20.77
CA ARG A 31 -10.56 -4.69 -22.05
C ARG A 31 -9.62 -3.96 -23.01
N GLU A 32 -8.81 -3.03 -22.50
CA GLU A 32 -7.87 -2.22 -23.29
C GLU A 32 -6.52 -2.92 -23.55
N GLY A 33 -6.31 -4.14 -23.02
CA GLY A 33 -5.04 -4.87 -23.17
C GLY A 33 -3.87 -4.25 -22.39
N VAL A 34 -4.16 -3.51 -21.32
CA VAL A 34 -3.17 -2.89 -20.43
C VAL A 34 -2.80 -3.87 -19.32
N ASN A 35 -1.51 -3.97 -18.99
CA ASN A 35 -0.97 -4.83 -17.92
C ASN A 35 -0.60 -3.99 -16.68
N PRO A 36 -1.54 -3.65 -15.78
CA PRO A 36 -1.24 -2.77 -14.66
C PRO A 36 -0.45 -3.47 -13.54
N VAL A 37 0.41 -2.72 -12.86
CA VAL A 37 0.78 -3.03 -11.47
C VAL A 37 -0.22 -2.39 -10.51
N ILE A 38 -0.70 -3.15 -9.53
CA ILE A 38 -1.61 -2.65 -8.48
C ILE A 38 -0.84 -2.64 -7.17
N VAL A 39 -0.85 -1.48 -6.51
CA VAL A 39 -0.19 -1.26 -5.22
C VAL A 39 -1.25 -0.81 -4.23
N GLU A 40 -1.36 -1.54 -3.12
CA GLU A 40 -2.28 -1.21 -2.02
C GLU A 40 -1.60 -0.21 -1.07
N GLY A 41 -2.37 0.76 -0.56
CA GLY A 41 -1.80 1.86 0.23
C GLY A 41 -1.28 1.41 1.61
N ASP A 42 -1.88 0.38 2.19
CA ASP A 42 -1.46 -0.22 3.47
C ASP A 42 -0.07 -0.87 3.40
N ALA A 43 0.44 -1.19 2.21
CA ALA A 43 1.83 -1.59 2.00
C ALA A 43 2.83 -0.57 2.58
N PHE A 44 2.42 0.70 2.68
CA PHE A 44 3.23 1.80 3.17
C PHE A 44 2.87 2.25 4.58
N HIS A 45 2.08 1.48 5.34
CA HIS A 45 2.01 1.68 6.78
C HIS A 45 3.40 1.49 7.41
N ARG A 46 3.75 2.31 8.39
CA ARG A 46 5.04 2.22 9.11
C ARG A 46 5.07 1.02 10.05
N TYR A 47 3.95 0.70 10.67
CA TYR A 47 3.82 -0.27 11.73
C TYR A 47 2.88 -1.40 11.33
N ASP A 48 3.25 -2.61 11.74
CA ASP A 48 2.34 -3.74 11.66
C ASP A 48 1.19 -3.61 12.69
N ARG A 49 0.25 -4.57 12.69
CA ARG A 49 -0.92 -4.51 13.57
C ARG A 49 -0.58 -4.43 15.05
N GLU A 50 0.42 -5.18 15.51
CA GLU A 50 0.77 -5.23 16.93
C GLU A 50 1.67 -4.06 17.31
N GLU A 51 2.62 -3.70 16.45
CA GLU A 51 3.44 -2.50 16.60
C GLU A 51 2.58 -1.24 16.68
N MET A 52 1.57 -1.11 15.81
CA MET A 52 0.68 0.05 15.82
C MET A 52 -0.07 0.18 17.15
N LYS A 53 -0.56 -0.92 17.73
CA LYS A 53 -1.21 -0.90 19.04
C LYS A 53 -0.26 -0.41 20.14
N VAL A 54 0.98 -0.89 20.12
CA VAL A 54 2.00 -0.50 21.09
C VAL A 54 2.32 1.00 20.96
N VAL A 55 2.53 1.49 19.73
CA VAL A 55 2.83 2.90 19.48
C VAL A 55 1.64 3.79 19.85
N MET A 56 0.42 3.43 19.46
CA MET A 56 -0.79 4.17 19.85
C MET A 56 -0.94 4.26 21.37
N ALA A 57 -0.73 3.17 22.11
CA ALA A 57 -0.80 3.17 23.57
C ALA A 57 0.29 4.06 24.20
N ARG A 58 1.51 4.03 23.64
CA ARG A 58 2.62 4.88 24.08
C ARG A 58 2.33 6.36 23.83
N GLU A 59 1.85 6.71 22.64
CA GLU A 59 1.51 8.09 22.28
C GLU A 59 0.39 8.63 23.18
N ALA A 60 -0.66 7.84 23.42
CA ALA A 60 -1.73 8.20 24.34
C ALA A 60 -1.21 8.42 25.78
N ALA A 61 -0.33 7.55 26.28
CA ALA A 61 0.29 7.71 27.60
C ALA A 61 1.19 8.96 27.70
N ALA A 62 1.75 9.42 26.58
CA ALA A 62 2.51 10.66 26.47
C ALA A 62 1.62 11.91 26.27
N GLY A 63 0.29 11.74 26.20
CA GLY A 63 -0.67 12.82 26.01
C GLY A 63 -1.01 13.14 24.55
N ASN A 64 -0.53 12.34 23.59
CA ASN A 64 -0.86 12.47 22.18
C ASN A 64 -2.08 11.59 21.84
N GLU A 65 -3.27 12.18 21.85
CA GLU A 65 -4.53 11.49 21.53
C GLU A 65 -4.87 11.50 20.03
N HIS A 66 -3.96 11.99 19.17
CA HIS A 66 -4.23 12.19 17.73
C HIS A 66 -3.43 11.24 16.83
N PHE A 67 -2.53 10.43 17.38
CA PHE A 67 -1.78 9.44 16.62
C PHE A 67 -2.72 8.38 16.02
N SER A 68 -2.67 8.22 14.69
CA SER A 68 -3.55 7.30 13.96
C SER A 68 -2.97 6.94 12.59
N HIS A 69 -3.57 5.94 11.93
CA HIS A 69 -3.21 5.54 10.55
C HIS A 69 -3.38 6.66 9.51
N PHE A 70 -4.12 7.73 9.82
CA PHE A 70 -4.28 8.86 8.91
C PHE A 70 -3.13 9.87 8.98
N GLY A 71 -2.30 9.78 10.03
CA GLY A 71 -1.18 10.68 10.24
C GLY A 71 0.08 10.27 9.46
N PRO A 72 0.98 11.22 9.14
CA PRO A 72 2.25 10.93 8.48
C PRO A 72 3.15 10.01 9.30
N ASP A 73 3.07 10.08 10.63
CA ASP A 73 3.94 9.30 11.51
C ASP A 73 3.66 7.80 11.45
N ALA A 74 2.43 7.40 11.11
CA ALA A 74 2.04 6.01 10.93
C ALA A 74 2.27 5.48 9.50
N ASN A 75 2.88 6.29 8.61
CA ASN A 75 3.05 5.98 7.20
C ASN A 75 4.49 6.21 6.70
N LEU A 76 4.83 5.54 5.61
CA LEU A 76 6.09 5.59 4.88
C LEU A 76 5.92 6.44 3.61
N PHE A 77 5.61 7.73 3.79
CA PHE A 77 5.31 8.62 2.65
C PHE A 77 6.52 8.91 1.76
N GLU A 78 7.74 8.91 2.32
CA GLU A 78 8.96 9.09 1.53
C GLU A 78 9.19 7.90 0.60
N GLU A 79 8.93 6.68 1.09
CA GLU A 79 9.02 5.45 0.31
C GLU A 79 7.93 5.38 -0.76
N LEU A 80 6.71 5.85 -0.45
CA LEU A 80 5.63 5.96 -1.44
C LEU A 80 5.96 6.98 -2.52
N GLU A 81 6.51 8.14 -2.15
CA GLU A 81 6.98 9.14 -3.11
C GLU A 81 8.11 8.58 -3.98
N ALA A 82 9.05 7.84 -3.38
CA ALA A 82 10.13 7.18 -4.10
C ALA A 82 9.61 6.17 -5.13
N LEU A 83 8.59 5.36 -4.78
CA LEU A 83 7.92 4.47 -5.70
C LEU A 83 7.33 5.23 -6.89
N PHE A 84 6.57 6.31 -6.65
CA PHE A 84 5.96 7.10 -7.72
C PHE A 84 7.00 7.73 -8.64
N ARG A 85 8.09 8.23 -8.06
CA ARG A 85 9.20 8.84 -8.82
C ARG A 85 9.91 7.81 -9.68
N GLN A 86 10.28 6.67 -9.09
CA GLN A 86 11.01 5.60 -9.77
C GLN A 86 10.15 4.97 -10.87
N TYR A 87 8.89 4.65 -10.58
CA TYR A 87 7.99 4.10 -11.57
C TYR A 87 7.76 5.07 -12.71
N GLY A 88 7.52 6.35 -12.41
CA GLY A 88 7.38 7.38 -13.42
C GLY A 88 8.60 7.49 -14.35
N ALA A 89 9.81 7.37 -13.80
CA ALA A 89 11.04 7.52 -14.58
C ALA A 89 11.40 6.26 -15.39
N GLU A 90 11.26 5.08 -14.80
CA GLU A 90 11.90 3.84 -15.26
C GLU A 90 10.94 2.65 -15.39
N GLY A 91 9.70 2.77 -14.88
CA GLY A 91 8.77 1.64 -14.79
C GLY A 91 9.19 0.59 -13.75
N THR A 92 10.05 0.96 -12.80
CA THR A 92 10.56 0.09 -11.73
C THR A 92 10.21 0.65 -10.36
N GLY A 93 10.37 -0.15 -9.31
CA GLY A 93 10.02 0.23 -7.95
C GLY A 93 9.89 -0.98 -7.05
N ARG A 94 9.60 -0.75 -5.77
CA ARG A 94 9.38 -1.82 -4.80
C ARG A 94 8.07 -1.62 -4.06
N SER A 95 7.41 -2.72 -3.75
CA SER A 95 6.23 -2.76 -2.90
C SER A 95 6.31 -3.95 -1.97
N ARG A 96 5.48 -3.96 -0.94
CA ARG A 96 5.15 -5.12 -0.13
C ARG A 96 3.63 -5.28 -0.07
N ALA A 97 3.15 -6.34 0.56
CA ALA A 97 1.74 -6.51 0.87
C ALA A 97 1.53 -6.49 2.38
N TYR A 98 0.45 -5.86 2.83
CA TYR A 98 -0.05 -6.01 4.19
C TYR A 98 -1.08 -7.14 4.23
N LEU A 99 -0.85 -8.14 5.07
CA LEU A 99 -1.65 -9.37 5.08
C LEU A 99 -2.88 -9.18 5.97
N HIS A 100 -4.08 -9.06 5.39
CA HIS A 100 -5.26 -8.67 6.16
C HIS A 100 -5.83 -9.82 7.01
N ASN A 101 -5.77 -11.03 6.47
CA ASN A 101 -6.46 -12.21 6.98
C ASN A 101 -5.63 -13.48 6.77
N ASP A 102 -6.06 -14.58 7.40
CA ASP A 102 -5.33 -15.85 7.36
C ASP A 102 -5.17 -16.42 5.94
N LYS A 103 -6.09 -16.12 5.00
CA LYS A 103 -5.99 -16.61 3.62
C LYS A 103 -4.85 -15.93 2.86
N GLU A 104 -4.71 -14.62 3.05
CA GLU A 104 -3.60 -13.86 2.49
C GLU A 104 -2.27 -14.25 3.14
N ALA A 105 -2.28 -14.54 4.45
CA ALA A 105 -1.07 -14.82 5.20
C ALA A 105 -0.55 -16.26 5.06
N ALA A 106 -1.45 -17.23 4.81
CA ALA A 106 -1.11 -18.65 4.70
C ALA A 106 0.00 -18.97 3.68
N PRO A 107 0.01 -18.42 2.45
CA PRO A 107 1.10 -18.63 1.49
C PRO A 107 2.48 -18.21 1.99
N PHE A 108 2.54 -17.27 2.93
CA PHE A 108 3.79 -16.72 3.47
C PHE A 108 4.19 -17.35 4.81
N GLY A 109 3.35 -18.19 5.41
CA GLY A 109 3.59 -18.74 6.74
C GLY A 109 3.67 -17.67 7.84
N GLN A 110 2.99 -16.54 7.64
CA GLN A 110 2.99 -15.40 8.55
C GLN A 110 1.62 -15.24 9.24
N PRO A 111 1.54 -14.55 10.39
CA PRO A 111 0.26 -14.17 10.97
C PRO A 111 -0.38 -13.00 10.19
N PRO A 112 -1.72 -12.87 10.19
CA PRO A 112 -2.38 -11.69 9.64
C PRO A 112 -2.01 -10.45 10.44
N GLY A 113 -1.92 -9.32 9.75
CA GLY A 113 -1.51 -8.04 10.30
C GLY A 113 -0.02 -7.75 10.18
N THR A 114 0.74 -8.58 9.45
CA THR A 114 2.15 -8.36 9.13
C THR A 114 2.35 -7.95 7.68
N PHE A 115 3.58 -7.53 7.36
CA PHE A 115 3.98 -7.23 5.99
C PHE A 115 4.79 -8.38 5.39
N THR A 116 4.59 -8.61 4.10
CA THR A 116 5.57 -9.37 3.31
C THR A 116 6.89 -8.60 3.20
N PRO A 117 7.99 -9.27 2.81
CA PRO A 117 9.20 -8.58 2.38
C PRO A 117 8.91 -7.59 1.24
N TRP A 118 9.77 -6.58 1.10
CA TRP A 118 9.78 -5.72 -0.07
C TRP A 118 10.22 -6.52 -1.29
N GLU A 119 9.48 -6.40 -2.38
CA GLU A 119 9.73 -7.05 -3.66
C GLU A 119 9.72 -6.02 -4.79
N ASP A 120 10.51 -6.29 -5.83
CA ASP A 120 10.50 -5.48 -7.04
C ASP A 120 9.16 -5.64 -7.76
N ILE A 121 8.58 -4.54 -8.23
CA ILE A 121 7.38 -4.60 -9.06
C ILE A 121 7.70 -5.29 -10.40
N PRO A 122 6.76 -6.03 -11.00
CA PRO A 122 6.99 -6.69 -12.28
C PRO A 122 7.34 -5.70 -13.40
N THR A 123 8.30 -6.08 -14.24
CA THR A 123 8.64 -5.34 -15.47
C THR A 123 7.59 -5.54 -16.55
N GLY A 124 7.47 -4.58 -17.47
CA GLY A 124 6.48 -4.67 -18.57
C GLY A 124 5.06 -4.41 -18.09
N THR A 125 4.93 -3.60 -17.03
CA THR A 125 3.69 -3.07 -16.50
C THR A 125 3.41 -1.67 -17.04
#